data_AF-A0A436S5Y2-F1
#
_entry.id   AF-A0A436S5Y2-F1
#
_cell.length_a   1.000
_cell.length_b   1.000
_cell.length_c   1.000
_cell.angle_alpha   90.00
_cell.angle_beta   90.00
_cell.angle_gamma   90.00
#
_symmetry.space_group_name_H-M   'P 1'
#
loop_
_entity.id
_entity.type
_entity.pdbx_description
1 polymer ?
#
loop_
_entity_poly.entity_id
_entity_poly.type
_entity_poly.pdbx_seq_one_letter_code
_entity_poly.pdbx_strand_id
1 'polypeptide(L)'
;MAYIEIFPKSLESQKELADRRTSVMDILYAAAKETLNVPDHDIIVELNQCTAIAFNSLAVQASAVPDVVIKISTSDHEFQPKFQSLCDHIVSKWNAQFGNTLKLEIWVNVINTWGCNIDFN
;
A
#
# COMPACT_ATOMS: atom_id res chain seq x y z
N MET A 1 9.15 8.12 8.79
CA MET A 1 9.24 7.39 7.51
C MET A 1 8.02 6.51 7.27
N ALA A 2 7.57 6.40 6.02
CA ALA A 2 6.60 5.41 5.57
C ALA A 2 7.13 4.71 4.31
N TYR A 3 7.30 3.40 4.38
CA TYR A 3 7.67 2.55 3.25
C TYR A 3 6.45 1.76 2.80
N ILE A 4 6.03 1.97 1.56
CA ILE A 4 4.77 1.47 1.01
C ILE A 4 5.05 0.58 -0.18
N GLU A 5 4.60 -0.66 -0.12
CA GLU A 5 4.75 -1.64 -1.19
C GLU A 5 3.39 -2.03 -1.75
N ILE A 6 3.25 -2.02 -3.07
CA ILE A 6 2.03 -2.43 -3.77
C ILE A 6 2.30 -3.78 -4.44
N PHE A 7 1.50 -4.79 -4.10
CA PHE A 7 1.62 -6.16 -4.61
C PHE A 7 0.40 -6.55 -5.45
N PRO A 8 0.46 -6.46 -6.79
CA PRO A 8 -0.53 -7.08 -7.64
C PRO A 8 -0.52 -8.60 -7.45
N LYS A 9 -1.71 -9.20 -7.47
CA LYS A 9 -1.89 -10.66 -7.32
C LYS A 9 -2.10 -11.37 -8.64
N SER A 10 -2.19 -10.64 -9.74
CA SER A 10 -2.27 -11.21 -11.09
C SER A 10 -1.61 -10.30 -12.12
N LEU A 11 -1.38 -10.82 -13.33
CA LEU A 11 -0.88 -10.00 -14.43
C LEU A 11 -1.91 -8.95 -14.86
N GLU A 12 -3.20 -9.26 -14.74
CA GLU A 12 -4.30 -8.34 -15.02
C GLU A 12 -4.31 -7.17 -14.04
N SER A 13 -4.24 -7.44 -12.73
CA SER A 13 -4.18 -6.40 -11.70
C SER A 13 -2.89 -5.56 -11.81
N GLN A 14 -1.75 -6.18 -12.13
CA GLN A 14 -0.51 -5.45 -12.41
C GLN A 14 -0.69 -4.48 -13.58
N LYS A 15 -1.32 -4.92 -14.67
CA LYS A 15 -1.56 -4.08 -15.83
C LYS A 15 -2.46 -2.88 -15.49
N GLU A 16 -3.58 -3.12 -14.81
CA GLU A 16 -4.48 -2.03 -14.38
C GLU A 16 -3.77 -1.01 -13.47
N LEU A 17 -2.91 -1.48 -12.56
CA LEU A 17 -2.09 -0.59 -11.72
C LEU A 17 -1.05 0.18 -12.53
N ALA A 18 -0.40 -0.45 -13.50
CA ALA A 18 0.59 0.20 -14.36
C ALA A 18 -0.05 1.30 -15.21
N ASP A 19 -1.23 1.04 -15.78
CA ASP A 19 -1.98 2.00 -16.59
C ASP A 19 -2.44 3.23 -15.78
N ARG A 20 -2.59 3.09 -14.46
CA ARG A 20 -3.00 4.15 -13.53
C ARG A 20 -1.93 4.50 -12.50
N ARG A 21 -0.66 4.22 -12.81
CA ARG A 21 0.46 4.30 -11.85
C ARG A 21 0.51 5.64 -11.12
N THR A 22 0.45 6.75 -11.84
CA THR A 22 0.53 8.09 -11.24
C THR A 22 -0.56 8.28 -10.19
N SER A 23 -1.81 7.96 -10.52
CA SER A 23 -2.93 8.08 -9.56
C SER A 23 -2.76 7.18 -8.34
N VAL A 24 -2.26 5.95 -8.51
CA VAL A 24 -1.98 5.05 -7.38
C VAL A 24 -0.92 5.65 -6.46
N MET A 25 0.17 6.15 -7.03
CA MET A 25 1.25 6.78 -6.27
C MET A 25 0.73 8.01 -5.53
N ASP A 26 -0.01 8.89 -6.20
CA ASP A 26 -0.56 10.12 -5.61
C ASP A 26 -1.48 9.82 -4.43
N ILE A 27 -2.33 8.80 -4.53
CA ILE A 27 -3.20 8.37 -3.43
C ILE A 27 -2.38 7.99 -2.20
N LEU A 28 -1.32 7.22 -2.37
CA LEU A 28 -0.51 6.70 -1.27
C LEU A 28 0.37 7.77 -0.66
N TYR A 29 0.97 8.63 -1.49
CA TYR A 29 1.72 9.81 -1.02
C TYR A 29 0.83 10.75 -0.21
N ALA A 30 -0.34 11.12 -0.75
CA ALA A 30 -1.27 12.02 -0.06
C ALA A 30 -1.75 11.40 1.26
N ALA A 31 -2.11 10.11 1.27
CA ALA A 31 -2.57 9.45 2.48
C ALA A 31 -1.49 9.41 3.57
N ALA A 32 -0.25 9.03 3.24
CA ALA A 32 0.85 9.02 4.20
C ALA A 32 1.17 10.43 4.71
N LYS A 33 1.28 11.41 3.80
CA LYS A 33 1.58 12.80 4.15
C LYS A 33 0.52 13.42 5.05
N GLU A 34 -0.74 13.34 4.65
CA GLU A 34 -1.84 14.06 5.32
C GLU A 34 -2.27 13.41 6.63
N THR A 35 -2.19 12.07 6.72
CA THR A 35 -2.62 11.37 7.95
C THR A 35 -1.48 11.19 8.94
N LEU A 36 -0.31 10.74 8.47
CA LEU A 36 0.83 10.46 9.35
C LEU A 36 1.68 11.70 9.61
N ASN A 37 1.60 12.73 8.76
CA ASN A 37 2.46 13.93 8.80
C ASN A 37 3.94 13.60 8.55
N VAL A 38 4.20 12.63 7.66
CA VAL A 38 5.54 12.25 7.21
C VAL A 38 6.00 13.21 6.11
N PRO A 39 7.24 13.74 6.15
CA PRO A 39 7.81 14.55 5.07
C PRO A 39 7.88 13.80 3.73
N ASP A 40 7.77 14.50 2.61
CA ASP A 40 7.74 13.87 1.28
C ASP A 40 8.97 13.00 0.98
N HIS A 41 10.16 13.39 1.47
CA HIS A 41 11.41 12.64 1.27
C HIS A 41 11.50 11.36 2.12
N ASP A 42 10.63 11.23 3.12
CA ASP A 42 10.54 10.07 4.03
C ASP A 42 9.41 9.11 3.64
N ILE A 43 8.74 9.35 2.50
CA ILE A 43 7.72 8.48 1.93
C ILE A 43 8.29 7.80 0.70
N ILE A 44 8.41 6.48 0.78
CA ILE A 44 8.88 5.63 -0.32
C ILE A 44 7.72 4.76 -0.75
N VAL A 45 7.39 4.77 -2.04
CA VAL A 45 6.33 3.93 -2.61
C VAL A 45 6.88 3.10 -3.76
N GLU A 46 6.69 1.79 -3.68
CA GLU A 46 7.15 0.83 -4.67
C GLU A 46 5.99 -0.01 -5.24
N LEU A 47 5.89 -0.07 -6.57
CA LEU A 47 5.00 -0.98 -7.26
C LEU A 47 5.76 -2.23 -7.67
N ASN A 48 5.46 -3.35 -7.01
CA ASN A 48 6.09 -4.64 -7.28
C ASN A 48 5.50 -5.31 -8.54
N GLN A 49 6.30 -6.16 -9.18
CA GLN A 49 5.80 -7.07 -10.21
C GLN A 49 5.00 -8.22 -9.56
N CYS A 50 4.01 -8.73 -10.28
CA CYS A 50 3.26 -9.92 -9.88
C CYS A 50 4.17 -11.14 -9.94
N THR A 51 4.51 -11.67 -8.78
CA THR A 51 5.28 -12.92 -8.61
C THR A 51 4.40 -14.10 -8.23
N ALA A 52 3.08 -13.90 -8.16
CA ALA A 52 2.14 -14.96 -7.81
C ALA A 52 2.07 -16.02 -8.92
N ILE A 53 2.31 -17.28 -8.54
CA ILE A 53 2.29 -18.43 -9.47
C ILE A 53 0.94 -19.14 -9.42
N ALA A 54 0.35 -19.25 -8.23
CA ALA A 54 -0.98 -19.83 -8.02
C ALA A 54 -1.58 -19.34 -6.69
N PHE A 55 -2.91 -19.31 -6.61
CA PHE A 55 -3.65 -19.12 -5.36
C PHE A 55 -4.40 -20.38 -4.99
N ASN A 56 -4.74 -20.50 -3.70
CA ASN A 56 -5.66 -21.52 -3.24
C ASN A 56 -6.98 -21.40 -4.01
N SER A 57 -7.34 -22.44 -4.75
CA SER A 57 -8.50 -22.45 -5.64
C SER A 57 -9.82 -22.23 -4.90
N LEU A 58 -9.95 -22.73 -3.67
CA LEU A 58 -11.14 -22.52 -2.84
C LEU A 58 -11.30 -21.04 -2.48
N ALA A 59 -10.20 -20.35 -2.14
CA ALA A 59 -10.23 -18.92 -1.83
C ALA A 59 -10.60 -18.09 -3.07
N VAL A 60 -10.09 -18.47 -4.25
CA VAL A 60 -10.45 -17.82 -5.53
C VAL A 60 -11.93 -18.03 -5.84
N GLN A 61 -12.43 -19.26 -5.74
CA GLN A 61 -13.84 -19.60 -5.97
C GLN A 61 -14.76 -18.87 -4.99
N ALA A 62 -14.34 -18.71 -3.73
CA ALA A 62 -15.06 -17.94 -2.73
C ALA A 62 -14.93 -16.41 -2.91
N SER A 63 -14.20 -15.93 -3.93
CA SER A 63 -13.94 -14.51 -4.14
C SER A 63 -13.26 -13.82 -2.94
N ALA A 64 -12.53 -14.60 -2.13
CA ALA A 64 -11.93 -14.18 -0.86
C ALA A 64 -10.48 -13.68 -0.99
N VAL A 65 -9.89 -13.76 -2.18
CA VAL A 65 -8.53 -13.26 -2.46
C VAL A 65 -8.62 -11.80 -2.94
N PRO A 66 -7.80 -10.87 -2.43
CA PRO A 66 -7.69 -9.54 -3.00
C PRO A 66 -6.96 -9.57 -4.34
N ASP A 67 -7.24 -8.60 -5.20
CA ASP A 67 -6.51 -8.39 -6.45
C ASP A 67 -5.18 -7.66 -6.19
N VAL A 68 -5.15 -6.82 -5.14
CA VAL A 68 -3.99 -6.03 -4.75
C VAL A 68 -3.84 -6.03 -3.23
N VAL A 69 -2.61 -6.23 -2.76
CA VAL A 69 -2.24 -5.98 -1.36
C VAL A 69 -1.32 -4.78 -1.29
N ILE A 70 -1.63 -3.81 -0.44
CA ILE A 70 -0.74 -2.72 -0.10
C ILE A 70 -0.17 -2.96 1.29
N LYS A 71 1.15 -3.00 1.42
CA LYS A 71 1.82 -3.03 2.72
C LYS A 71 2.37 -1.65 3.04
N ILE A 72 2.16 -1.21 4.27
CA ILE A 72 2.67 0.06 4.78
C ILE A 72 3.48 -0.24 6.04
N SER A 73 4.78 -0.05 5.95
CA SER A 73 5.73 -0.22 7.05
C SER A 73 6.24 1.14 7.53
N THR A 74 6.28 1.33 8.84
CA THR A 74 6.89 2.52 9.47
C THR A 74 7.70 2.11 10.69
N SER A 75 8.77 2.85 11.00
CA SER A 75 9.50 2.71 12.26
C SER A 75 8.93 3.54 13.41
N ASP A 76 7.97 4.42 13.09
CA ASP A 76 7.45 5.43 14.00
C ASP A 76 6.23 4.86 14.75
N HIS A 77 6.47 4.36 15.97
CA HIS A 77 5.45 3.70 16.78
C HIS A 77 4.29 4.63 17.16
N GLU A 78 4.54 5.94 17.23
CA GLU A 78 3.56 6.98 17.53
C GLU A 78 2.47 7.12 16.44
N PHE A 79 2.67 6.52 15.26
CA PHE A 79 1.67 6.53 14.20
C PHE A 79 0.55 5.50 14.38
N GLN A 80 0.69 4.52 15.27
CA GLN A 80 -0.32 3.46 15.47
C GLN A 80 -1.76 3.99 15.64
N PRO A 81 -2.03 5.04 16.44
CA PRO A 81 -3.38 5.59 16.57
C PRO A 81 -3.99 6.14 15.27
N LYS A 82 -3.17 6.43 14.26
CA LYS A 82 -3.57 7.02 12.98
C LYS A 82 -3.81 5.98 11.88
N PHE A 83 -3.46 4.71 12.11
CA PHE A 83 -3.52 3.67 11.07
C PHE A 83 -4.92 3.46 10.50
N GLN A 84 -5.97 3.54 11.32
CA GLN A 84 -7.33 3.45 10.81
C GLN A 84 -7.64 4.59 9.84
N SER A 85 -7.33 5.83 10.22
CA SER A 85 -7.56 7.00 9.35
C SER A 85 -6.73 6.95 8.06
N LEU A 86 -5.50 6.44 8.13
CA LEU A 86 -4.68 6.17 6.95
C LEU A 86 -5.38 5.18 6.00
N CYS A 87 -5.82 4.03 6.52
CA CYS A 87 -6.54 3.03 5.75
C CYS A 87 -7.83 3.58 5.14
N ASP A 88 -8.63 4.31 5.92
CA ASP A 88 -9.89 4.90 5.45
C ASP A 88 -9.65 5.89 4.30
N HIS A 89 -8.59 6.70 4.39
CA HIS A 89 -8.21 7.63 3.33
C HIS A 89 -7.83 6.87 2.05
N ILE A 90 -6.95 5.86 2.16
CA ILE A 90 -6.54 5.05 0.99
C ILE A 90 -7.75 4.35 0.37
N VAL A 91 -8.58 3.67 1.16
CA VAL A 91 -9.76 2.94 0.67
C VAL A 91 -10.75 3.89 -0.02
N SER A 92 -11.01 5.06 0.54
CA SER A 92 -11.92 6.04 -0.07
C SER A 92 -11.44 6.46 -1.46
N LYS A 93 -10.16 6.83 -1.59
CA LYS A 93 -9.59 7.27 -2.87
C LYS A 93 -9.41 6.12 -3.85
N TRP A 94 -9.07 4.93 -3.35
CA TRP A 94 -8.97 3.72 -4.16
C TRP A 94 -10.31 3.38 -4.79
N ASN A 95 -11.38 3.36 -4.01
CA ASN A 95 -12.72 3.09 -4.52
C ASN A 95 -13.18 4.16 -5.52
N ALA A 96 -12.80 5.43 -5.33
CA ALA A 96 -13.08 6.47 -6.32
C ALA A 96 -12.32 6.24 -7.64
N GLN A 97 -11.09 5.72 -7.59
CA GLN A 97 -10.24 5.50 -8.75
C GLN A 97 -10.55 4.18 -9.49
N PHE A 98 -10.84 3.12 -8.76
CA PHE A 98 -10.97 1.75 -9.29
C PHE A 98 -12.38 1.18 -9.20
N GLY A 99 -13.29 1.83 -8.46
CA GLY A 99 -14.62 1.28 -8.20
C GLY A 99 -14.53 -0.11 -7.58
N ASN A 100 -15.26 -1.06 -8.17
CA ASN A 100 -15.25 -2.47 -7.77
C ASN A 100 -14.32 -3.33 -8.65
N THR A 101 -13.47 -2.73 -9.47
CA THR A 101 -12.62 -3.46 -10.43
C THR A 101 -11.44 -4.16 -9.78
N LEU A 102 -10.86 -3.58 -8.73
CA LEU A 102 -9.74 -4.16 -7.99
C LEU A 102 -10.06 -4.21 -6.49
N LYS A 103 -10.18 -5.42 -5.95
CA LYS A 103 -10.27 -5.67 -4.52
C LYS A 103 -8.93 -5.36 -3.87
N LEU A 104 -8.95 -4.42 -2.93
CA LEU A 104 -7.78 -4.00 -2.18
C LEU A 104 -7.80 -4.59 -0.77
N GLU A 105 -6.64 -5.04 -0.32
CA GLU A 105 -6.36 -5.30 1.09
C GLU A 105 -5.15 -4.47 1.54
N ILE A 106 -5.21 -3.86 2.74
CA ILE A 106 -4.15 -3.01 3.28
C ILE A 106 -3.61 -3.64 4.56
N TRP A 107 -2.29 -3.82 4.62
CA TRP A 107 -1.59 -4.28 5.81
C TRP A 107 -0.69 -3.16 6.31
N VAL A 108 -0.85 -2.77 7.58
CA VAL A 108 -0.02 -1.74 8.21
C VAL A 108 0.75 -2.39 9.35
N ASN A 109 2.06 -2.18 9.37
CA ASN A 109 2.94 -2.75 10.38
C ASN A 109 3.97 -1.72 10.88
N VAL A 110 4.31 -1.83 12.17
CA VAL A 110 5.46 -1.12 12.74
C VAL A 110 6.67 -2.04 12.72
N ILE A 111 7.78 -1.55 12.19
CA ILE A 111 9.06 -2.26 12.15
C ILE A 111 10.02 -1.64 13.17
N ASN A 112 10.83 -2.48 13.80
CA ASN A 112 11.94 -1.98 14.62
C ASN A 112 13.13 -1.70 13.71
N THR A 113 13.76 -0.55 13.91
CA THR A 113 15.03 -0.19 13.27
C THR A 113 16.13 -0.13 14.31
N TRP A 114 17.36 -0.48 13.93
CA TRP A 114 18.52 -0.44 14.82
C TRP A 114 19.62 0.36 14.14
N GLY A 115 20.07 1.45 14.79
CA GLY A 115 21.40 2.08 14.70
C GLY A 115 22.10 2.30 13.34
N CYS A 116 21.46 2.03 12.21
CA CYS A 116 22.05 2.04 10.87
C CYS A 116 21.45 3.12 9.96
N ASN A 117 20.59 3.99 10.51
CA ASN A 117 20.16 5.18 9.80
C ASN A 117 21.35 6.14 9.78
N ILE A 118 21.94 6.34 8.60
CA ILE A 118 22.95 7.37 8.40
C ILE A 118 22.18 8.69 8.43
N ASP A 119 22.40 9.50 9.47
CA ASP A 119 21.95 10.89 9.49
C ASP A 119 22.59 11.61 8.29
N PHE A 120 21.77 11.99 7.32
CA PHE A 120 22.17 12.96 6.30
C PHE A 120 22.06 14.36 6.93
N ASN A 121 22.98 14.68 7.84
CA ASN A 121 23.20 16.06 8.27
C ASN A 121 23.57 16.95 7.08
#